data_AF-A0A062V806-F1
#
_entry.id   AF-A0A062V806-F1
#
_cell.length_a   1.000
_cell.length_b   1.000
_cell.length_c   1.000
_cell.angle_alpha   90.00
_cell.angle_beta   90.00
_cell.angle_gamma   90.00
#
_symmetry.space_group_name_H-M   'P 1'
#
loop_
_entity.id
_entity.type
_entity.pdbx_description
1 polymer ?
#
loop_
_entity_poly.entity_id
_entity_poly.type
_entity_poly.pdbx_seq_one_letter_code
_entity_poly.pdbx_strand_id
1 'polypeptide(L)'
;MSFKNTLILFLITLVIFTAGCISSIIDSSYTMRFFINGTNEPLEGGVFNNDNLLGYTQDGSFNTSLDKLRPGLIALNGTYDNQPFEFYFEFPRENLNYSGIDFSVNMDDIKKVLFNASLLDIPELEHTIFDLINEKRRASGTKVLKWNDRIAPIAKNYSRTLSIEGFHHKDLEGKDAGDRLKENRIFYTIVAENLYMISGLNDTVNISETMVNGWMSSPGHRSPIVDRDELFSDGAVGVYCEKKTCYATMVFAGMENERNIQLKPGYLTFFYLYDPSYLFDFDVPAFVEIDSTEYINMYFVSGREQYENFINGRNFQAISENRRIRKFSSTVIASKGEGIIIESGGNNAEINIRLRYS
;
A
#
# COMPACT_ATOMS: atom_id res chain seq x y z
N MET A 1 18.13 -1.23 -32.57
CA MET A 1 18.93 -0.73 -31.44
C MET A 1 18.43 0.67 -31.11
N SER A 2 17.48 0.76 -30.17
CA SER A 2 16.79 2.00 -29.82
C SER A 2 17.35 2.50 -28.49
N PHE A 3 18.01 3.65 -28.52
CA PHE A 3 18.41 4.37 -27.30
C PHE A 3 17.14 4.95 -26.67
N LYS A 4 16.73 4.40 -25.52
CA LYS A 4 15.72 5.02 -24.66
C LYS A 4 16.31 6.30 -24.09
N ASN A 5 15.85 7.45 -24.57
CA ASN A 5 16.03 8.73 -23.90
C ASN A 5 15.21 8.71 -22.60
N THR A 6 15.85 8.40 -21.49
CA THR A 6 15.29 8.61 -20.17
C THR A 6 15.39 10.11 -19.88
N LEU A 7 14.29 10.82 -20.13
CA LEU A 7 14.12 12.21 -19.69
C LEU A 7 14.02 12.21 -18.17
N ILE A 8 15.16 12.34 -17.48
CA ILE A 8 15.19 12.54 -16.03
C ILE A 8 14.77 13.99 -15.79
N LEU A 9 13.47 14.19 -15.54
CA LEU A 9 12.95 15.44 -15.03
C LEU A 9 13.44 15.58 -13.58
N PHE A 10 14.59 16.21 -13.36
CA PHE A 10 14.96 16.70 -12.04
C PHE A 10 13.98 17.81 -11.69
N LEU A 11 13.14 17.59 -10.68
CA LEU A 11 12.38 18.65 -10.05
C LEU A 11 13.39 19.52 -9.29
N ILE A 12 13.99 20.49 -9.98
CA ILE A 12 14.91 21.45 -9.39
C ILE A 12 14.07 22.32 -8.46
N THR A 13 14.14 22.02 -7.16
CA THR A 13 13.66 22.95 -6.14
C THR A 13 14.78 23.98 -5.98
N LEU A 14 14.60 25.14 -6.62
CA LEU A 14 15.51 26.27 -6.49
C LEU A 14 15.32 26.85 -5.07
N VAL A 15 16.10 26.38 -4.10
CA VAL A 15 16.12 26.96 -2.75
C VAL A 15 17.12 28.11 -2.78
N ILE A 16 16.63 29.34 -2.73
CA ILE A 16 17.45 30.56 -2.76
C ILE A 16 17.96 30.81 -1.34
N PHE A 17 19.28 30.68 -1.12
CA PHE A 17 19.90 30.93 0.17
C PHE A 17 20.52 32.34 0.24
N THR A 18 20.55 32.91 1.44
CA THR A 18 21.14 34.22 1.71
C THR A 18 22.65 34.13 1.85
N ALA A 19 23.37 35.04 1.18
CA ALA A 19 24.81 35.09 1.23
C ALA A 19 25.36 36.16 2.20
N GLY A 20 26.42 35.81 2.95
CA GLY A 20 27.17 36.73 3.81
C GLY A 20 28.49 37.17 3.16
N CYS A 21 28.85 38.46 3.31
CA CYS A 21 30.02 39.05 2.64
C CYS A 21 31.25 39.10 3.56
N ILE A 22 32.44 38.86 2.98
CA ILE A 22 33.74 39.04 3.63
C ILE A 22 34.45 40.24 2.96
N SER A 23 35.22 41.01 3.74
CA SER A 23 35.83 42.34 3.48
C SER A 23 36.34 42.71 2.06
N SER A 24 36.62 44.01 1.84
CA SER A 24 37.03 44.60 0.55
C SER A 24 38.38 44.10 -0.01
N ILE A 25 38.44 44.03 -1.35
CA ILE A 25 39.47 43.43 -2.22
C ILE A 25 40.90 43.95 -1.93
N ILE A 26 41.80 43.03 -1.52
CA ILE A 26 43.26 43.26 -1.47
C ILE A 26 44.02 42.22 -2.31
N ASP A 27 43.38 41.09 -2.68
CA ASP A 27 44.00 39.98 -3.41
C ASP A 27 43.10 39.48 -4.55
N SER A 28 43.71 38.88 -5.58
CA SER A 28 43.02 38.28 -6.74
C SER A 28 42.25 36.99 -6.43
N SER A 29 42.39 36.50 -5.20
CA SER A 29 41.73 35.32 -4.66
C SER A 29 40.31 35.62 -4.20
N TYR A 30 39.38 34.71 -4.50
CA TYR A 30 38.01 34.73 -4.05
C TYR A 30 37.70 33.46 -3.25
N THR A 31 37.19 33.61 -2.03
CA THR A 31 36.89 32.50 -1.12
C THR A 31 35.38 32.23 -1.06
N MET A 32 34.97 31.00 -1.32
CA MET A 32 33.60 30.53 -1.12
C MET A 32 33.59 29.56 0.07
N ARG A 33 32.70 29.78 1.04
CA ARG A 33 32.52 28.86 2.18
C ARG A 33 31.13 28.26 2.14
N PHE A 34 31.02 26.95 2.31
CA PHE A 34 29.79 26.19 2.30
C PHE A 34 29.62 25.45 3.62
N PHE A 35 28.53 25.70 4.33
CA PHE A 35 28.30 25.11 5.64
C PHE A 35 26.82 24.97 5.98
N ILE A 36 26.54 24.16 7.01
CA ILE A 36 25.20 24.01 7.57
C ILE A 36 24.94 25.14 8.56
N ASN A 37 23.88 25.91 8.30
CA ASN A 37 23.45 27.00 9.17
C ASN A 37 23.12 26.47 10.57
N GLY A 38 23.63 27.14 11.61
CA GLY A 38 23.43 26.78 13.02
C GLY A 38 24.50 25.84 13.60
N THR A 39 25.02 24.87 12.84
CA THR A 39 26.10 23.97 13.31
C THR A 39 27.48 24.40 12.82
N ASN A 40 27.55 25.17 11.73
CA ASN A 40 28.78 25.48 10.98
C ASN A 40 29.53 24.24 10.50
N GLU A 41 28.84 23.10 10.37
CA GLU A 41 29.42 21.90 9.79
C GLU A 41 29.79 22.17 8.32
N PRO A 42 31.04 21.90 7.89
CA PRO A 42 31.48 22.15 6.53
C PRO A 42 30.80 21.21 5.53
N LEU A 43 30.47 21.72 4.35
CA LEU A 43 29.94 20.90 3.25
C LEU A 43 31.00 20.63 2.18
N GLU A 44 31.27 19.34 1.96
CA GLU A 44 32.24 18.86 0.99
C GLU A 44 31.59 18.53 -0.37
N GLY A 45 32.20 18.98 -1.46
CA GLY A 45 31.67 18.75 -2.81
C GLY A 45 32.41 19.49 -3.92
N GLY A 46 32.05 19.18 -5.16
CA GLY A 46 32.46 19.93 -6.34
C GLY A 46 31.70 21.26 -6.42
N VAL A 47 32.44 22.35 -6.66
CA VAL A 47 31.88 23.70 -6.83
C VAL A 47 31.83 24.04 -8.30
N PHE A 48 30.63 24.37 -8.79
CA PHE A 48 30.38 24.73 -10.18
C PHE A 48 29.92 26.18 -10.27
N ASN A 49 30.31 26.88 -11.34
CA ASN A 49 29.75 28.17 -11.70
C ASN A 49 29.18 28.12 -13.12
N ASN A 50 27.87 28.28 -13.25
CA ASN A 50 27.15 28.11 -14.52
C ASN A 50 27.54 26.79 -15.21
N ASP A 51 27.41 25.68 -14.48
CA ASP A 51 27.73 24.30 -14.91
C ASP A 51 29.22 24.00 -15.17
N ASN A 52 30.12 24.97 -15.00
CA ASN A 52 31.57 24.73 -15.13
C ASN A 52 32.18 24.38 -13.77
N LEU A 53 32.78 23.19 -13.66
CA LEU A 53 33.50 22.78 -12.46
C LEU A 53 34.71 23.71 -12.22
N LEU A 54 34.71 24.38 -11.06
CA LEU A 54 35.80 25.25 -10.62
C LEU A 54 36.82 24.51 -9.75
N GLY A 55 36.36 23.55 -8.96
CA GLY A 55 37.18 22.76 -8.06
C GLY A 55 36.35 22.07 -6.99
N TYR A 56 36.97 21.72 -5.88
CA TYR A 56 36.33 21.02 -4.76
C TYR A 56 36.55 21.78 -3.47
N THR A 57 35.57 21.77 -2.58
CA THR A 57 35.75 22.26 -1.23
C THR A 57 36.75 21.39 -0.46
N GLN A 58 37.37 22.01 0.54
CA GLN A 58 38.17 21.38 1.57
C GLN A 58 37.87 22.10 2.89
N ASP A 59 37.37 21.35 3.88
CA ASP A 59 36.85 21.91 5.13
C ASP A 59 35.78 22.99 4.86
N GLY A 60 34.87 22.67 3.94
CA GLY A 60 33.78 23.53 3.50
C GLY A 60 34.22 24.77 2.71
N SER A 61 35.52 24.95 2.46
CA SER A 61 36.06 26.15 1.82
C SER A 61 36.62 25.85 0.44
N PHE A 62 36.36 26.73 -0.52
CA PHE A 62 36.92 26.67 -1.87
C PHE A 62 37.52 28.03 -2.25
N ASN A 63 38.76 28.02 -2.72
CA ASN A 63 39.46 29.23 -3.17
C ASN A 63 39.64 29.20 -4.69
N THR A 64 39.29 30.31 -5.34
CA THR A 64 39.47 30.50 -6.79
C THR A 64 39.96 31.92 -7.07
N SER A 65 40.06 32.30 -8.35
CA SER A 65 40.42 33.64 -8.78
C SER A 65 39.22 34.34 -9.43
N LEU A 66 39.10 35.66 -9.24
CA LEU A 66 37.95 36.45 -9.72
C LEU A 66 37.73 36.34 -11.24
N ASP A 67 38.78 36.15 -12.03
CA ASP A 67 38.74 36.00 -13.49
C ASP A 67 38.00 34.73 -13.96
N LYS A 68 37.90 33.72 -13.09
CA LYS A 68 37.18 32.46 -13.36
C LYS A 68 35.68 32.54 -13.05
N LEU A 69 35.24 33.59 -12.35
CA LEU A 69 33.86 33.72 -11.87
C LEU A 69 32.99 34.52 -12.85
N ARG A 70 31.74 34.11 -13.00
CA ARG A 70 30.71 34.79 -13.80
C ARG A 70 29.43 34.88 -12.97
N PRO A 71 28.70 36.01 -13.05
CA PRO A 71 27.37 36.10 -12.46
C PRO A 71 26.46 34.98 -12.97
N GLY A 72 25.54 34.50 -12.14
CA GLY A 72 24.62 33.41 -12.47
C GLY A 72 24.40 32.49 -11.27
N LEU A 73 24.67 31.19 -11.44
CA LEU A 73 24.50 30.19 -10.40
C LEU A 73 25.84 29.63 -9.93
N ILE A 74 25.94 29.41 -8.63
CA ILE A 74 26.91 28.52 -8.01
C ILE A 74 26.19 27.24 -7.62
N ALA A 75 26.74 26.08 -7.98
CA ALA A 75 26.25 24.79 -7.51
C ALA A 75 27.29 24.09 -6.64
N LEU A 76 26.84 23.42 -5.58
CA LEU A 76 27.65 22.54 -4.76
C LEU A 76 27.10 21.12 -4.87
N ASN A 77 27.90 20.22 -5.45
CA ASN A 77 27.53 18.83 -5.66
C ASN A 77 28.41 17.95 -4.79
N GLY A 78 27.82 17.30 -3.79
CA GLY A 78 28.56 16.57 -2.77
C GLY A 78 27.80 15.38 -2.23
N THR A 79 28.23 14.90 -1.06
CA THR A 79 27.56 13.84 -0.33
C THR A 79 27.43 14.21 1.14
N TYR A 80 26.29 13.92 1.74
CA TYR A 80 26.04 14.04 3.18
C TYR A 80 25.44 12.72 3.66
N ASP A 81 26.00 12.12 4.72
CA ASP A 81 25.64 10.77 5.19
C ASP A 81 25.61 9.70 4.07
N ASN A 82 26.60 9.73 3.17
CA ASN A 82 26.72 8.86 1.97
C ASN A 82 25.57 9.01 0.94
N GLN A 83 24.72 10.02 1.06
CA GLN A 83 23.68 10.35 0.09
C GLN A 83 24.12 11.56 -0.74
N PRO A 84 23.99 11.53 -2.08
CA PRO A 84 24.38 12.66 -2.92
C PRO A 84 23.43 13.85 -2.71
N PHE A 85 23.97 15.06 -2.70
CA PHE A 85 23.20 16.30 -2.74
C PHE A 85 23.69 17.21 -3.85
N GLU A 86 22.80 18.12 -4.28
CA GLU A 86 23.11 19.21 -5.18
C GLU A 86 22.37 20.46 -4.71
N PHE A 87 23.11 21.51 -4.37
CA PHE A 87 22.57 22.80 -3.94
C PHE A 87 22.89 23.88 -4.96
N TYR A 88 21.95 24.78 -5.21
CA TYR A 88 22.12 25.92 -6.10
C TYR A 88 22.00 27.22 -5.32
N PHE A 89 22.87 28.18 -5.64
CA PHE A 89 22.94 29.50 -5.02
C PHE A 89 22.98 30.57 -6.11
N GLU A 90 22.18 31.62 -5.95
CA GLU A 90 22.29 32.80 -6.81
C GLU A 90 23.60 33.53 -6.53
N PHE A 91 24.28 33.90 -7.60
CA PHE A 91 25.55 34.61 -7.57
C PHE A 91 25.46 35.84 -8.46
N PRO A 92 24.79 36.91 -8.01
CA PRO A 92 24.62 38.11 -8.80
C PRO A 92 25.92 38.92 -8.86
N ARG A 93 25.95 39.94 -9.73
CA ARG A 93 27.19 40.64 -10.10
C ARG A 93 27.83 41.35 -8.92
N GLU A 94 27.04 41.79 -7.96
CA GLU A 94 27.45 42.49 -6.76
C GLU A 94 28.36 41.63 -5.87
N ASN A 95 28.23 40.30 -5.93
CA ASN A 95 29.05 39.39 -5.15
C ASN A 95 30.52 39.38 -5.60
N LEU A 96 30.81 39.83 -6.82
CA LEU A 96 32.18 40.00 -7.33
C LEU A 96 32.91 41.21 -6.74
N ASN A 97 32.21 42.09 -6.00
CA ASN A 97 32.81 43.25 -5.33
C ASN A 97 33.48 42.90 -3.99
N TYR A 98 33.38 41.64 -3.55
CA TYR A 98 33.90 41.14 -2.28
C TYR A 98 35.07 40.19 -2.50
N SER A 99 35.85 39.92 -1.45
CA SER A 99 36.92 38.91 -1.51
C SER A 99 36.40 37.48 -1.29
N GLY A 100 35.12 37.33 -0.97
CA GLY A 100 34.53 36.03 -0.71
C GLY A 100 33.08 36.11 -0.24
N ILE A 101 32.47 34.94 -0.15
CA ILE A 101 31.05 34.75 0.12
C ILE A 101 30.81 33.47 0.91
N ASP A 102 29.83 33.55 1.80
CA ASP A 102 29.34 32.42 2.58
C ASP A 102 28.02 31.92 2.00
N PHE A 103 27.96 30.62 1.73
CA PHE A 103 26.79 29.86 1.31
C PHE A 103 26.37 28.93 2.45
N SER A 104 25.27 29.26 3.12
CA SER A 104 24.73 28.42 4.19
C SER A 104 23.49 27.68 3.72
N VAL A 105 23.36 26.40 4.05
CA VAL A 105 22.11 25.63 3.88
C VAL A 105 21.52 25.26 5.24
N ASN A 106 20.20 25.19 5.36
CA ASN A 106 19.58 24.70 6.60
C ASN A 106 19.54 23.16 6.61
N MET A 107 19.63 22.58 7.81
CA MET A 107 19.54 21.12 7.98
C MET A 107 18.24 20.55 7.41
N ASP A 108 17.12 21.28 7.51
CA ASP A 108 15.85 20.83 6.94
C ASP A 108 15.89 20.74 5.40
N ASP A 109 16.67 21.60 4.74
CA ASP A 109 16.82 21.57 3.28
C ASP A 109 17.74 20.43 2.85
N ILE A 110 18.77 20.12 3.65
CA ILE A 110 19.57 18.89 3.49
C ILE A 110 18.66 17.68 3.57
N LYS A 111 17.86 17.53 4.64
CA LYS A 111 16.97 16.37 4.82
C LYS A 111 15.97 16.23 3.66
N LYS A 112 15.41 17.34 3.15
CA LYS A 112 14.54 17.31 1.97
C LYS A 112 15.25 16.81 0.72
N VAL A 113 16.51 17.20 0.49
CA VAL A 113 17.30 16.75 -0.67
C VAL A 113 17.69 15.28 -0.52
N LEU A 114 18.07 14.85 0.68
CA LEU A 114 18.50 13.48 0.97
C LEU A 114 17.35 12.48 1.09
N PHE A 115 16.10 12.94 1.23
CA PHE A 115 14.95 12.04 1.36
C PHE A 115 14.83 11.14 0.12
N ASN A 116 14.97 9.84 0.36
CA ASN A 116 14.78 8.79 -0.63
C ASN A 116 13.76 7.78 -0.10
N ALA A 117 12.58 7.74 -0.72
CA ALA A 117 11.51 6.83 -0.34
C ALA A 117 11.91 5.34 -0.50
N SER A 118 12.97 5.04 -1.26
CA SER A 118 13.51 3.69 -1.36
C SER A 118 14.23 3.19 -0.10
N LEU A 119 14.51 4.07 0.88
CA LEU A 119 15.06 3.70 2.19
C LEU A 119 13.97 3.42 3.25
N LEU A 120 12.69 3.56 2.89
CA LEU A 120 11.59 3.27 3.78
C LEU A 120 11.51 1.77 4.08
N ASP A 121 11.15 1.44 5.32
CA ASP A 121 10.72 0.09 5.68
C ASP A 121 9.31 -0.15 5.11
N ILE A 122 9.28 -0.67 3.88
CA ILE A 122 8.03 -0.87 3.13
C ILE A 122 7.09 -1.87 3.84
N PRO A 123 7.54 -3.04 4.33
CA PRO A 123 6.68 -3.93 5.13
C PRO A 123 6.04 -3.24 6.33
N GLU A 124 6.81 -2.48 7.11
CA GLU A 124 6.26 -1.76 8.27
C GLU A 124 5.24 -0.69 7.85
N LEU A 125 5.51 0.01 6.74
CA LEU A 125 4.58 0.99 6.18
C LEU A 125 3.27 0.33 5.72
N GLU A 126 3.34 -0.82 5.03
CA GLU A 126 2.18 -1.61 4.60
C GLU A 126 1.30 -2.02 5.80
N HIS A 127 1.91 -2.54 6.87
CA HIS A 127 1.20 -2.91 8.10
C HIS A 127 0.62 -1.70 8.83
N THR A 128 1.36 -0.59 8.94
CA THR A 128 0.87 0.64 9.56
C THR A 128 -0.36 1.18 8.84
N ILE A 129 -0.36 1.19 7.50
CA ILE A 129 -1.53 1.60 6.71
C ILE A 129 -2.72 0.68 6.97
N PHE A 130 -2.49 -0.63 7.01
CA PHE A 130 -3.54 -1.63 7.26
C PHE A 130 -4.15 -1.48 8.66
N ASP A 131 -3.32 -1.22 9.67
CA ASP A 131 -3.77 -1.00 11.05
C ASP A 131 -4.61 0.27 11.17
N LEU A 132 -4.19 1.38 10.53
CA LEU A 132 -4.97 2.60 10.46
C LEU A 132 -6.32 2.40 9.76
N ILE A 133 -6.40 1.57 8.71
CA ILE A 133 -7.67 1.18 8.07
C ILE A 133 -8.56 0.45 9.09
N ASN A 134 -8.00 -0.50 9.85
CA ASN A 134 -8.71 -1.25 10.87
C ASN A 134 -9.16 -0.38 12.05
N GLU A 135 -8.43 0.69 12.38
CA GLU A 135 -8.89 1.71 13.32
C GLU A 135 -10.12 2.45 12.79
N LYS A 136 -10.14 2.82 11.49
CA LYS A 136 -11.33 3.45 10.88
C LYS A 136 -12.54 2.51 10.88
N ARG A 137 -12.33 1.20 10.66
CA ARG A 137 -13.37 0.15 10.77
C ARG A 137 -13.94 0.07 12.18
N ARG A 138 -13.06 -0.06 13.17
CA ARG A 138 -13.44 -0.12 14.59
C ARG A 138 -14.21 1.13 15.02
N ALA A 139 -13.76 2.32 14.61
CA ALA A 139 -14.45 3.57 14.87
C ALA A 139 -15.84 3.66 14.20
N SER A 140 -16.05 2.91 13.11
CA SER A 140 -17.32 2.84 12.38
C SER A 140 -18.24 1.71 12.86
N GLY A 141 -17.80 0.90 13.82
CA GLY A 141 -18.55 -0.23 14.37
C GLY A 141 -18.50 -1.50 13.52
N THR A 142 -17.61 -1.59 12.52
CA THR A 142 -17.49 -2.77 11.65
C THR A 142 -16.30 -3.63 12.05
N LYS A 143 -16.39 -4.94 11.75
CA LYS A 143 -15.35 -5.93 12.09
C LYS A 143 -14.03 -5.57 11.40
N VAL A 144 -12.91 -5.69 12.12
CA VAL A 144 -11.57 -5.50 11.55
C VAL A 144 -11.25 -6.57 10.50
N LEU A 145 -10.50 -6.18 9.47
CA LEU A 145 -9.99 -7.08 8.45
C LEU A 145 -8.83 -7.91 8.99
N LYS A 146 -8.72 -9.13 8.49
CA LYS A 146 -7.57 -10.01 8.70
C LYS A 146 -6.54 -9.77 7.61
N TRP A 147 -5.29 -9.56 8.00
CA TRP A 147 -4.20 -9.46 7.04
C TRP A 147 -4.08 -10.77 6.26
N ASN A 148 -3.98 -10.68 4.93
CA ASN A 148 -3.89 -11.85 4.06
C ASN A 148 -2.56 -11.86 3.28
N ASP A 149 -1.67 -12.77 3.67
CA ASP A 149 -0.34 -12.92 3.08
C ASP A 149 -0.35 -13.35 1.61
N ARG A 150 -1.45 -13.94 1.11
CA ARG A 150 -1.60 -14.29 -0.31
C ARG A 150 -1.99 -13.06 -1.16
N ILE A 151 -2.71 -12.10 -0.57
CA ILE A 151 -3.14 -10.86 -1.24
C ILE A 151 -2.02 -9.81 -1.23
N ALA A 152 -1.24 -9.72 -0.16
CA ALA A 152 -0.16 -8.74 0.00
C ALA A 152 0.82 -8.64 -1.20
N PRO A 153 1.42 -9.73 -1.71
CA PRO A 153 2.33 -9.65 -2.85
C PRO A 153 1.63 -9.20 -4.14
N ILE A 154 0.34 -9.51 -4.30
CA ILE A 154 -0.46 -9.10 -5.47
C ILE A 154 -0.69 -7.58 -5.42
N ALA A 155 -1.12 -7.07 -4.27
CA ALA A 155 -1.31 -5.63 -4.05
C ALA A 155 0.01 -4.86 -4.28
N LYS A 156 1.12 -5.37 -3.75
CA LYS A 156 2.46 -4.76 -3.89
C LYS A 156 2.94 -4.74 -5.33
N ASN A 157 2.79 -5.86 -6.04
CA ASN A 157 3.11 -5.93 -7.46
C ASN A 157 2.25 -4.93 -8.24
N TYR A 158 0.98 -4.80 -7.90
CA TYR A 158 0.11 -3.84 -8.56
C TYR A 158 0.50 -2.38 -8.28
N SER A 159 0.92 -2.03 -7.06
CA SER A 159 1.47 -0.70 -6.77
C SER A 159 2.69 -0.38 -7.63
N ARG A 160 3.54 -1.37 -7.94
CA ARG A 160 4.63 -1.21 -8.90
C ARG A 160 4.11 -1.04 -10.33
N THR A 161 3.10 -1.81 -10.75
CA THR A 161 2.44 -1.63 -12.05
C THR A 161 1.92 -0.20 -12.22
N LEU A 162 1.30 0.39 -11.20
CA LEU A 162 0.81 1.78 -11.24
C LEU A 162 1.92 2.81 -11.55
N SER A 163 3.15 2.55 -11.09
CA SER A 163 4.30 3.42 -11.36
C SER A 163 4.82 3.33 -12.80
N ILE A 164 4.54 2.22 -13.50
CA ILE A 164 5.07 1.92 -14.84
C ILE A 164 4.02 2.18 -15.92
N GLU A 165 2.79 1.71 -15.69
CA GLU A 165 1.72 1.66 -16.68
C GLU A 165 0.70 2.81 -16.54
N GLY A 166 0.71 3.50 -15.41
CA GLY A 166 -0.21 4.58 -15.09
C GLY A 166 -1.19 4.24 -13.97
N PHE A 167 -1.88 5.27 -13.47
CA PHE A 167 -2.71 5.16 -12.26
C PHE A 167 -4.16 4.78 -12.58
N HIS A 168 -4.41 3.48 -12.76
CA HIS A 168 -5.71 2.91 -13.12
C HIS A 168 -6.00 1.62 -12.34
N HIS A 169 -7.28 1.27 -12.16
CA HIS A 169 -7.73 0.02 -11.51
C HIS A 169 -7.56 -1.23 -12.39
N LYS A 170 -7.33 -1.02 -13.70
CA LYS A 170 -7.09 -2.07 -14.68
C LYS A 170 -5.67 -1.93 -15.22
N ASP A 171 -4.96 -3.05 -15.35
CA ASP A 171 -3.69 -3.08 -16.06
C ASP A 171 -3.87 -2.94 -17.57
N LEU A 172 -2.76 -2.94 -18.32
CA LEU A 172 -2.79 -2.85 -19.79
C LEU A 172 -3.50 -4.04 -20.47
N GLU A 173 -3.65 -5.17 -19.79
CA GLU A 173 -4.41 -6.34 -20.27
C GLU A 173 -5.91 -6.23 -19.92
N GLY A 174 -6.30 -5.20 -19.16
CA GLY A 174 -7.67 -4.93 -18.75
C GLY A 174 -8.10 -5.66 -17.47
N LYS A 175 -7.18 -6.31 -16.75
CA LYS A 175 -7.46 -7.10 -15.55
C LYS A 175 -7.66 -6.20 -14.34
N ASP A 176 -8.70 -6.48 -13.57
CA ASP A 176 -8.96 -5.79 -12.29
C ASP A 176 -8.45 -6.58 -11.08
N ALA A 177 -8.72 -6.09 -9.87
CA ALA A 177 -8.27 -6.74 -8.63
C ALA A 177 -8.79 -8.17 -8.50
N GLY A 178 -10.03 -8.43 -8.94
CA GLY A 178 -10.63 -9.75 -8.92
C GLY A 178 -9.94 -10.71 -9.88
N ASP A 179 -9.66 -10.26 -11.10
CA ASP A 179 -8.87 -11.03 -12.07
C ASP A 179 -7.49 -11.37 -11.51
N ARG A 180 -6.80 -10.40 -10.91
CA ARG A 180 -5.48 -10.60 -10.27
C ARG A 180 -5.53 -11.63 -9.14
N LEU A 181 -6.55 -11.62 -8.29
CA LEU A 181 -6.74 -12.63 -7.25
C LEU A 181 -7.05 -14.02 -7.85
N LYS A 182 -7.92 -14.07 -8.85
CA LYS A 182 -8.33 -15.31 -9.51
C LYS A 182 -7.16 -16.01 -10.21
N GLU A 183 -6.31 -15.27 -10.92
CA GLU A 183 -5.10 -15.81 -11.57
C GLU A 183 -4.13 -16.47 -10.56
N ASN A 184 -4.13 -15.97 -9.32
CA ASN A 184 -3.35 -16.52 -8.22
C ASN A 184 -4.10 -17.58 -7.39
N ARG A 185 -5.25 -18.06 -7.90
CA ARG A 185 -6.10 -19.07 -7.26
C ARG A 185 -6.51 -18.68 -5.84
N ILE A 186 -6.81 -17.40 -5.63
CA ILE A 186 -7.35 -16.89 -4.37
C ILE A 186 -8.86 -16.76 -4.56
N PHE A 187 -9.61 -17.53 -3.78
CA PHE A 187 -11.06 -17.46 -3.78
C PHE A 187 -11.54 -16.23 -3.01
N TYR A 188 -12.59 -15.58 -3.51
CA TYR A 188 -13.26 -14.48 -2.83
C TYR A 188 -14.74 -14.47 -3.22
N THR A 189 -15.62 -14.07 -2.31
CA THR A 189 -17.05 -13.88 -2.61
C THR A 189 -17.33 -12.50 -3.17
N ILE A 190 -16.50 -11.52 -2.78
CA ILE A 190 -16.52 -10.13 -3.24
C ILE A 190 -15.12 -9.53 -3.08
N VAL A 191 -14.77 -8.57 -3.93
CA VAL A 191 -13.48 -7.87 -3.91
C VAL A 191 -13.70 -6.37 -4.14
N ALA A 192 -12.88 -5.54 -3.50
CA ALA A 192 -12.77 -4.11 -3.78
C ALA A 192 -11.30 -3.67 -3.73
N GLU A 193 -11.00 -2.54 -4.37
CA GLU A 193 -9.64 -1.98 -4.42
C GLU A 193 -9.66 -0.48 -4.20
N ASN A 194 -8.72 -0.02 -3.37
CA ASN A 194 -8.37 1.38 -3.23
C ASN A 194 -6.95 1.61 -3.71
N LEU A 195 -6.75 2.65 -4.52
CA LEU A 195 -5.43 3.08 -5.00
C LEU A 195 -5.09 4.44 -4.40
N TYR A 196 -3.81 4.67 -4.10
CA TYR A 196 -3.30 6.00 -3.74
C TYR A 196 -1.95 6.26 -4.35
N MET A 197 -1.69 7.52 -4.70
CA MET A 197 -0.37 8.00 -5.10
C MET A 197 -0.07 9.27 -4.32
N ILE A 198 1.11 9.33 -3.74
CA ILE A 198 1.67 10.52 -3.10
C ILE A 198 3.01 10.83 -3.74
N SER A 199 3.22 12.09 -4.11
CA SER A 199 4.46 12.58 -4.71
C SER A 199 5.01 13.79 -3.94
N GLY A 200 6.26 14.14 -4.18
CA GLY A 200 6.91 15.25 -3.48
C GLY A 200 7.22 14.94 -2.01
N LEU A 201 7.38 13.66 -1.68
CA LEU A 201 7.70 13.20 -0.33
C LEU A 201 8.98 13.84 0.21
N ASN A 202 8.94 14.12 1.50
CA ASN A 202 10.05 14.56 2.32
C ASN A 202 9.89 13.94 3.73
N ASP A 203 10.88 14.17 4.59
CA ASP A 203 10.98 13.62 5.95
C ASP A 203 9.87 14.06 6.91
N THR A 204 9.10 15.10 6.58
CA THR A 204 7.98 15.58 7.42
C THR A 204 6.63 14.95 7.08
N VAL A 205 6.53 14.23 5.96
CA VAL A 205 5.27 13.64 5.51
C VAL A 205 5.02 12.32 6.22
N ASN A 206 3.94 12.25 7.01
CA ASN A 206 3.41 10.98 7.49
C ASN A 206 2.67 10.27 6.35
N ILE A 207 3.36 9.34 5.68
CA ILE A 207 2.88 8.67 4.46
C ILE A 207 1.61 7.85 4.75
N SER A 208 1.60 7.06 5.82
CA SER A 208 0.50 6.15 6.13
C SER A 208 -0.79 6.92 6.47
N GLU A 209 -0.70 7.94 7.32
CA GLU A 209 -1.84 8.80 7.64
C GLU A 209 -2.35 9.55 6.42
N THR A 210 -1.45 10.06 5.57
CA THR A 210 -1.85 10.80 4.36
C THR A 210 -2.64 9.91 3.41
N MET A 211 -2.16 8.67 3.17
CA MET A 211 -2.85 7.70 2.31
C MET A 211 -4.24 7.35 2.86
N VAL A 212 -4.34 6.99 4.15
CA VAL A 212 -5.61 6.60 4.78
C VAL A 212 -6.58 7.77 4.83
N ASN A 213 -6.14 8.97 5.22
CA ASN A 213 -7.00 10.16 5.23
C ASN A 213 -7.47 10.54 3.82
N GLY A 214 -6.59 10.38 2.82
CA GLY A 214 -6.93 10.55 1.43
C GLY A 214 -8.04 9.61 0.98
N TRP A 215 -7.95 8.30 1.27
CA TRP A 215 -9.05 7.37 1.03
C TRP A 215 -10.33 7.75 1.78
N MET A 216 -10.22 8.13 3.06
CA MET A 216 -11.40 8.50 3.87
C MET A 216 -12.10 9.77 3.39
N SER A 217 -11.40 10.68 2.70
CA SER A 217 -11.98 11.90 2.13
C SER A 217 -12.82 11.66 0.86
N SER A 218 -12.65 10.51 0.21
CA SER A 218 -13.40 10.14 -1.00
C SER A 218 -14.52 9.16 -0.66
N PRO A 219 -15.79 9.44 -1.02
CA PRO A 219 -16.89 8.51 -0.77
C PRO A 219 -16.66 7.11 -1.36
N GLY A 220 -16.11 7.03 -2.58
CA GLY A 220 -15.83 5.77 -3.25
C GLY A 220 -14.77 4.94 -2.52
N HIS A 221 -13.68 5.58 -2.07
CA HIS A 221 -12.61 4.87 -1.35
C HIS A 221 -12.95 4.58 0.10
N ARG A 222 -13.70 5.46 0.76
CA ARG A 222 -14.18 5.27 2.13
C ARG A 222 -15.16 4.12 2.24
N SER A 223 -15.98 3.87 1.22
CA SER A 223 -17.02 2.83 1.24
C SER A 223 -16.48 1.43 1.61
N PRO A 224 -15.48 0.87 0.91
CA PRO A 224 -14.93 -0.45 1.27
C PRO A 224 -14.13 -0.44 2.58
N ILE A 225 -13.59 0.71 3.02
CA ILE A 225 -12.96 0.82 4.33
C ILE A 225 -14.01 0.69 5.43
N VAL A 226 -15.06 1.50 5.39
CA VAL A 226 -16.11 1.52 6.42
C VAL A 226 -16.93 0.24 6.39
N ASP A 227 -17.31 -0.23 5.20
CA ASP A 227 -17.96 -1.51 4.95
C ASP A 227 -19.21 -1.76 5.83
N ARG A 228 -20.21 -0.87 5.70
CA ARG A 228 -21.44 -0.93 6.50
C ARG A 228 -22.23 -2.23 6.34
N ASP A 229 -22.04 -2.91 5.21
CA ASP A 229 -22.70 -4.16 4.88
C ASP A 229 -21.89 -5.40 5.32
N GLU A 230 -20.73 -5.20 5.98
CA GLU A 230 -19.82 -6.25 6.47
C GLU A 230 -19.44 -7.29 5.40
N LEU A 231 -19.11 -6.81 4.20
CA LEU A 231 -18.81 -7.62 3.02
C LEU A 231 -17.37 -8.16 3.01
N PHE A 232 -16.44 -7.48 3.69
CA PHE A 232 -15.02 -7.80 3.65
C PHE A 232 -14.54 -8.35 4.99
N SER A 233 -13.82 -9.47 4.93
CA SER A 233 -13.24 -10.15 6.11
C SER A 233 -11.71 -10.11 6.12
N ASP A 234 -11.11 -10.03 4.94
CA ASP A 234 -9.67 -10.16 4.72
C ASP A 234 -9.20 -9.06 3.76
N GLY A 235 -7.91 -8.79 3.77
CA GLY A 235 -7.30 -7.85 2.82
C GLY A 235 -5.82 -7.67 3.06
N ALA A 236 -5.18 -6.88 2.20
CA ALA A 236 -3.80 -6.48 2.40
C ALA A 236 -3.49 -5.18 1.67
N VAL A 237 -2.48 -4.47 2.18
CA VAL A 237 -1.91 -3.28 1.56
C VAL A 237 -0.60 -3.68 0.89
N GLY A 238 -0.40 -3.21 -0.33
CA GLY A 238 0.90 -3.22 -1.00
C GLY A 238 1.36 -1.80 -1.25
N VAL A 239 2.67 -1.54 -1.11
CA VAL A 239 3.29 -0.24 -1.38
C VAL A 239 4.52 -0.41 -2.27
N TYR A 240 4.65 0.49 -3.23
CA TYR A 240 5.86 0.66 -4.04
C TYR A 240 6.29 2.12 -4.03
N CYS A 241 7.54 2.38 -3.66
CA CYS A 241 8.11 3.72 -3.60
C CYS A 241 9.33 3.85 -4.51
N GLU A 242 9.39 4.95 -5.26
CA GLU A 242 10.52 5.31 -6.09
C GLU A 242 10.79 6.82 -5.96
N LYS A 243 12.05 7.19 -5.66
CA LYS A 243 12.49 8.57 -5.44
C LYS A 243 11.66 9.26 -4.34
N LYS A 244 10.74 10.15 -4.72
CA LYS A 244 9.88 10.94 -3.82
C LYS A 244 8.39 10.64 -4.04
N THR A 245 8.09 9.49 -4.63
CA THR A 245 6.73 9.06 -4.94
C THR A 245 6.48 7.67 -4.39
N CYS A 246 5.34 7.49 -3.73
CA CYS A 246 4.86 6.17 -3.32
C CYS A 246 3.48 5.92 -3.91
N TYR A 247 3.26 4.68 -4.33
CA TYR A 247 2.01 4.12 -4.81
C TYR A 247 1.55 3.08 -3.80
N ALA A 248 0.26 3.08 -3.47
CA ALA A 248 -0.32 2.11 -2.57
C ALA A 248 -1.58 1.51 -3.17
N THR A 249 -1.73 0.21 -2.96
CA THR A 249 -2.91 -0.57 -3.35
C THR A 249 -3.42 -1.26 -2.10
N MET A 250 -4.66 -1.00 -1.71
CA MET A 250 -5.37 -1.78 -0.69
C MET A 250 -6.41 -2.65 -1.38
N VAL A 251 -6.31 -3.96 -1.19
CA VAL A 251 -7.29 -4.94 -1.70
C VAL A 251 -8.11 -5.47 -0.52
N PHE A 252 -9.43 -5.41 -0.65
CA PHE A 252 -10.39 -5.95 0.29
C PHE A 252 -11.02 -7.20 -0.32
N ALA A 253 -11.17 -8.28 0.47
CA ALA A 253 -11.77 -9.53 0.03
C ALA A 253 -12.78 -10.06 1.06
N GLY A 254 -13.95 -10.46 0.58
CA GLY A 254 -14.86 -11.30 1.34
C GLY A 254 -14.42 -12.75 1.23
N MET A 255 -13.95 -13.31 2.34
CA MET A 255 -13.52 -14.72 2.44
C MET A 255 -14.23 -15.45 3.57
N GLU A 256 -15.14 -14.76 4.28
CA GLU A 256 -15.96 -15.33 5.33
C GLU A 256 -17.45 -15.06 5.06
N ASN A 257 -18.29 -16.01 5.47
CA ASN A 257 -19.74 -15.86 5.46
C ASN A 257 -20.29 -16.40 6.78
N GLU A 258 -21.04 -15.57 7.50
CA GLU A 258 -21.70 -15.95 8.74
C GLU A 258 -23.22 -15.82 8.56
N ARG A 259 -23.95 -16.85 8.96
CA ARG A 259 -25.42 -16.87 8.89
C ARG A 259 -25.99 -17.40 10.19
N ASN A 260 -27.01 -16.72 10.68
CA ASN A 260 -27.84 -17.18 11.79
C ASN A 260 -29.20 -17.56 11.24
N ILE A 261 -29.61 -18.80 11.49
CA ILE A 261 -30.93 -19.31 11.08
C ILE A 261 -31.66 -19.90 12.27
N GLN A 262 -32.98 -19.92 12.18
CA GLN A 262 -33.84 -20.64 13.11
C GLN A 262 -34.59 -21.72 12.36
N LEU A 263 -34.50 -22.96 12.83
CA LEU A 263 -35.25 -24.10 12.30
C LEU A 263 -36.23 -24.61 13.34
N LYS A 264 -37.51 -24.73 12.95
CA LYS A 264 -38.56 -25.36 13.77
C LYS A 264 -38.45 -26.89 13.70
N PRO A 265 -38.93 -27.65 14.70
CA PRO A 265 -38.86 -29.10 14.71
C PRO A 265 -39.27 -29.74 13.39
N GLY A 266 -38.42 -30.62 12.86
CA GLY A 266 -38.65 -31.33 11.59
C GLY A 266 -38.48 -30.47 10.32
N TYR A 267 -38.07 -29.21 10.44
CA TYR A 267 -37.68 -28.39 9.30
C TYR A 267 -36.22 -28.64 8.96
N LEU A 268 -35.91 -28.47 7.67
CA LEU A 268 -34.57 -28.54 7.14
C LEU A 268 -34.28 -27.37 6.20
N THR A 269 -33.00 -27.15 5.92
CA THR A 269 -32.50 -26.11 5.02
C THR A 269 -31.33 -26.63 4.20
N PHE A 270 -31.03 -25.94 3.11
CA PHE A 270 -29.84 -26.13 2.29
C PHE A 270 -29.08 -24.82 2.14
N PHE A 271 -27.75 -24.90 2.22
CA PHE A 271 -26.89 -23.81 1.80
C PHE A 271 -25.69 -24.33 1.02
N TYR A 272 -25.23 -23.54 0.06
CA TYR A 272 -24.03 -23.85 -0.69
C TYR A 272 -22.79 -23.68 0.19
N LEU A 273 -21.90 -24.67 0.11
CA LEU A 273 -20.52 -24.55 0.54
C LEU A 273 -19.72 -23.78 -0.51
N TYR A 274 -20.05 -24.03 -1.77
CA TYR A 274 -19.50 -23.30 -2.90
C TYR A 274 -20.65 -23.02 -3.87
N ASP A 275 -21.10 -21.77 -3.87
CA ASP A 275 -22.18 -21.32 -4.74
C ASP A 275 -21.76 -21.41 -6.22
N PRO A 276 -22.55 -22.07 -7.08
CA PRO A 276 -22.21 -22.24 -8.49
C PRO A 276 -22.19 -20.92 -9.29
N SER A 277 -22.72 -19.82 -8.75
CA SER A 277 -22.64 -18.49 -9.37
C SER A 277 -21.24 -17.87 -9.31
N TYR A 278 -20.37 -18.33 -8.40
CA TYR A 278 -19.01 -17.80 -8.32
C TYR A 278 -18.19 -18.16 -9.58
N LEU A 279 -17.33 -17.23 -9.97
CA LEU A 279 -16.65 -17.22 -11.27
C LEU A 279 -15.42 -18.14 -11.34
N PHE A 280 -15.16 -18.92 -10.30
CA PHE A 280 -13.99 -19.80 -10.20
C PHE A 280 -14.30 -21.19 -10.76
N ASP A 281 -13.22 -21.85 -11.17
CA ASP A 281 -13.14 -23.15 -11.82
C ASP A 281 -12.20 -24.11 -11.08
N PHE A 282 -11.90 -23.80 -9.81
CA PHE A 282 -11.04 -24.60 -8.94
C PHE A 282 -11.72 -24.89 -7.61
N ASP A 283 -11.43 -26.06 -7.04
CA ASP A 283 -11.89 -26.43 -5.70
C ASP A 283 -11.22 -25.57 -4.63
N VAL A 284 -11.95 -25.32 -3.53
CA VAL A 284 -11.56 -24.35 -2.51
C VAL A 284 -11.58 -25.01 -1.14
N PRO A 285 -10.48 -24.95 -0.37
CA PRO A 285 -10.55 -25.31 1.04
C PRO A 285 -11.45 -24.34 1.78
N ALA A 286 -12.49 -24.87 2.42
CA ALA A 286 -13.45 -24.14 3.22
C ALA A 286 -13.49 -24.71 4.63
N PHE A 287 -13.19 -23.88 5.62
CA PHE A 287 -13.44 -24.18 7.02
C PHE A 287 -14.91 -23.90 7.33
N VAL A 288 -15.60 -24.93 7.79
CA VAL A 288 -17.01 -24.90 8.18
C VAL A 288 -17.09 -25.00 9.69
N GLU A 289 -17.73 -24.04 10.33
CA GLU A 289 -18.07 -24.06 11.75
C GLU A 289 -19.58 -23.90 11.93
N ILE A 290 -20.18 -24.74 12.75
CA ILE A 290 -21.60 -24.69 13.09
C ILE A 290 -21.74 -24.80 14.60
N ASP A 291 -22.54 -23.91 15.19
CA ASP A 291 -22.97 -23.95 16.58
C ASP A 291 -24.50 -23.89 16.62
N SER A 292 -25.12 -24.86 17.30
CA SER A 292 -26.56 -24.93 17.49
C SER A 292 -26.95 -25.09 18.95
N THR A 293 -28.01 -24.38 19.32
CA THR A 293 -28.67 -24.51 20.63
C THR A 293 -29.29 -25.89 20.85
N GLU A 294 -29.63 -26.61 19.78
CA GLU A 294 -30.29 -27.91 19.81
C GLU A 294 -29.60 -28.96 18.93
N TYR A 295 -29.98 -30.22 19.13
CA TYR A 295 -29.44 -31.30 18.30
C TYR A 295 -29.94 -31.21 16.85
N ILE A 296 -29.00 -31.25 15.91
CA ILE A 296 -29.26 -31.20 14.47
C ILE A 296 -28.63 -32.42 13.78
N ASN A 297 -29.14 -32.73 12.58
CA ASN A 297 -28.50 -33.62 11.62
C ASN A 297 -27.96 -32.79 10.47
N MET A 298 -26.76 -33.12 10.01
CA MET A 298 -26.07 -32.41 8.96
C MET A 298 -25.55 -33.39 7.90
N TYR A 299 -25.73 -33.05 6.63
CA TYR A 299 -25.31 -33.86 5.50
C TYR A 299 -24.56 -33.00 4.49
N PHE A 300 -23.31 -33.33 4.21
CA PHE A 300 -22.57 -32.77 3.08
C PHE A 300 -23.04 -33.46 1.80
N VAL A 301 -23.35 -32.70 0.76
CA VAL A 301 -23.91 -33.24 -0.49
C VAL A 301 -23.27 -32.62 -1.71
N SER A 302 -23.24 -33.40 -2.80
CA SER A 302 -22.63 -33.00 -4.09
C SER A 302 -23.37 -31.88 -4.80
N GLY A 303 -24.61 -31.59 -4.40
CA GLY A 303 -25.38 -30.49 -4.99
C GLY A 303 -26.81 -30.40 -4.49
N ARG A 304 -27.49 -29.34 -4.94
CA ARG A 304 -28.88 -29.03 -4.58
C ARG A 304 -29.87 -30.14 -4.96
N GLU A 305 -29.59 -30.91 -6.01
CA GLU A 305 -30.39 -32.07 -6.38
C GLU A 305 -30.51 -33.08 -5.21
N GLN A 306 -29.46 -33.27 -4.41
CA GLN A 306 -29.53 -34.18 -3.26
C GLN A 306 -30.45 -33.65 -2.16
N TYR A 307 -30.51 -32.34 -1.97
CA TYR A 307 -31.50 -31.70 -1.11
C TYR A 307 -32.92 -31.91 -1.65
N GLU A 308 -33.12 -31.77 -2.95
CA GLU A 308 -34.41 -32.04 -3.59
C GLU A 308 -34.82 -33.51 -3.46
N ASN A 309 -33.88 -34.45 -3.57
CA ASN A 309 -34.15 -35.86 -3.32
C ASN A 309 -34.54 -36.10 -1.86
N PHE A 310 -33.82 -35.49 -0.91
CA PHE A 310 -34.09 -35.60 0.52
C PHE A 310 -35.52 -35.14 0.87
N ILE A 311 -35.92 -33.93 0.44
CA ILE A 311 -37.25 -33.39 0.77
C ILE A 311 -38.39 -34.17 0.13
N ASN A 312 -38.14 -34.84 -1.00
CA ASN A 312 -39.14 -35.63 -1.72
C ASN A 312 -39.16 -37.11 -1.29
N GLY A 313 -38.43 -37.48 -0.24
CA GLY A 313 -38.35 -38.86 0.24
C GLY A 313 -37.73 -39.83 -0.77
N ARG A 314 -36.94 -39.31 -1.72
CA ARG A 314 -36.17 -40.11 -2.68
C ARG A 314 -34.81 -40.48 -2.07
N ASN A 315 -34.16 -41.49 -2.64
CA ASN A 315 -32.79 -41.80 -2.28
C ASN A 315 -31.89 -40.60 -2.60
N PHE A 316 -31.19 -40.10 -1.59
CA PHE A 316 -30.16 -39.08 -1.73
C PHE A 316 -28.80 -39.66 -1.30
N GLN A 317 -27.72 -39.05 -1.77
CA GLN A 317 -26.36 -39.43 -1.45
C GLN A 317 -25.68 -38.30 -0.68
N ALA A 318 -25.23 -38.61 0.53
CA ALA A 318 -24.36 -37.74 1.32
C ALA A 318 -22.90 -38.11 1.08
N ILE A 319 -22.04 -37.10 0.92
CA ILE A 319 -20.58 -37.23 0.95
C ILE A 319 -20.14 -37.61 2.36
N SER A 320 -20.72 -36.95 3.36
CA SER A 320 -20.56 -37.30 4.77
C SER A 320 -21.78 -36.87 5.57
N GLU A 321 -22.00 -37.51 6.71
CA GLU A 321 -23.13 -37.23 7.60
C GLU A 321 -22.67 -37.08 9.05
N ASN A 322 -23.30 -36.15 9.77
CA ASN A 322 -23.10 -35.92 11.19
C ASN A 322 -24.46 -35.79 11.85
N ARG A 323 -24.83 -36.75 12.69
CA ARG A 323 -26.17 -36.85 13.28
C ARG A 323 -26.16 -36.53 14.75
N ARG A 324 -27.24 -35.91 15.24
CA ARG A 324 -27.44 -35.56 16.66
C ARG A 324 -26.22 -34.82 17.24
N ILE A 325 -25.77 -33.80 16.53
CA ILE A 325 -24.67 -32.91 16.95
C ILE A 325 -25.22 -31.53 17.34
N ARG A 326 -24.48 -30.80 18.16
CA ARG A 326 -24.74 -29.37 18.45
C ARG A 326 -23.63 -28.46 17.96
N LYS A 327 -22.44 -29.01 17.74
CA LYS A 327 -21.28 -28.28 17.23
C LYS A 327 -20.61 -29.12 16.16
N PHE A 328 -20.09 -28.45 15.14
CA PHE A 328 -19.27 -29.04 14.09
C PHE A 328 -18.21 -28.05 13.67
N SER A 329 -16.99 -28.53 13.45
CA SER A 329 -15.91 -27.74 12.87
C SER A 329 -15.01 -28.63 12.04
N SER A 330 -14.85 -28.34 10.75
CA SER A 330 -13.91 -29.06 9.89
C SER A 330 -13.53 -28.23 8.68
N THR A 331 -12.31 -28.43 8.19
CA THR A 331 -11.93 -28.01 6.83
C THR A 331 -12.39 -29.08 5.85
N VAL A 332 -13.04 -28.65 4.77
CA VAL A 332 -13.41 -29.49 3.63
C VAL A 332 -12.85 -28.88 2.35
N ILE A 333 -12.60 -29.69 1.34
CA ILE A 333 -12.34 -29.19 -0.01
C ILE A 333 -13.69 -29.12 -0.70
N ALA A 334 -14.20 -27.91 -0.89
CA ALA A 334 -15.51 -27.68 -1.49
C ALA A 334 -15.35 -27.60 -3.02
N SER A 335 -16.11 -28.44 -3.73
CA SER A 335 -16.28 -28.34 -5.17
C SER A 335 -17.50 -27.50 -5.53
N LYS A 336 -17.48 -26.93 -6.73
CA LYS A 336 -18.54 -26.04 -7.21
C LYS A 336 -19.91 -26.70 -7.18
N GLY A 337 -20.87 -26.07 -6.49
CA GLY A 337 -22.24 -26.57 -6.35
C GLY A 337 -22.49 -27.42 -5.10
N GLU A 338 -21.44 -27.89 -4.42
CA GLU A 338 -21.58 -28.63 -3.18
C GLU A 338 -22.22 -27.79 -2.07
N GLY A 339 -22.90 -28.47 -1.15
CA GLY A 339 -23.62 -27.81 -0.07
C GLY A 339 -23.84 -28.69 1.14
N ILE A 340 -24.52 -28.10 2.11
CA ILE A 340 -24.89 -28.75 3.35
C ILE A 340 -26.40 -28.71 3.50
N ILE A 341 -26.98 -29.87 3.81
CA ILE A 341 -28.34 -30.00 4.33
C ILE A 341 -28.26 -29.99 5.85
N ILE A 342 -29.04 -29.13 6.50
CA ILE A 342 -29.22 -29.15 7.96
C ILE A 342 -30.68 -29.40 8.28
N GLU A 343 -30.93 -30.38 9.14
CA GLU A 343 -32.23 -30.75 9.66
C GLU A 343 -32.24 -30.55 11.17
N SER A 344 -33.30 -29.90 11.68
CA SER A 344 -33.52 -29.75 13.11
C SER A 344 -34.16 -30.99 13.73
N GLY A 345 -33.80 -31.27 14.98
CA GLY A 345 -34.41 -32.34 15.78
C GLY A 345 -35.81 -31.98 16.31
N GLY A 346 -36.09 -32.38 17.56
CA GLY A 346 -37.41 -32.24 18.18
C GLY A 346 -37.77 -30.86 18.72
N ASN A 347 -36.82 -29.92 18.76
CA ASN A 347 -36.97 -28.58 19.33
C ASN A 347 -36.61 -27.49 18.31
N ASN A 348 -37.02 -26.25 18.56
CA ASN A 348 -36.58 -25.10 17.78
C ASN A 348 -35.07 -24.93 17.94
N ALA A 349 -34.33 -24.98 16.84
CA ALA A 349 -32.88 -24.83 16.82
C ALA A 349 -32.49 -23.45 16.28
N GLU A 350 -31.79 -22.66 17.08
CA GLU A 350 -30.98 -21.54 16.60
C GLU A 350 -29.62 -22.07 16.17
N ILE A 351 -29.19 -21.72 14.96
CA ILE A 351 -28.00 -22.29 14.32
C ILE A 351 -27.16 -21.14 13.74
N ASN A 352 -25.94 -21.00 14.25
CA ASN A 352 -24.90 -20.15 13.68
C ASN A 352 -24.05 -21.01 12.73
N ILE A 353 -23.87 -20.55 11.50
CA ILE A 353 -23.09 -21.21 10.46
C ILE A 353 -22.03 -20.22 10.00
N ARG A 354 -20.77 -20.63 10.05
CA ARG A 354 -19.63 -19.86 9.56
C ARG A 354 -18.87 -20.65 8.52
N LEU A 355 -18.59 -19.98 7.41
CA LEU A 355 -17.75 -20.48 6.34
C LEU A 355 -16.56 -19.54 6.20
N ARG A 356 -15.35 -20.10 6.14
CA ARG A 356 -14.12 -19.36 5.83
C ARG A 356 -13.37 -20.06 4.72
N TYR A 357 -13.14 -19.35 3.61
CA TYR A 357 -12.34 -19.82 2.48
C TYR A 357 -10.86 -19.47 2.68
N SER A 358 -9.94 -20.30 2.19
CA SER A 358 -8.48 -20.09 2.33
C SER A 358 -7.70 -20.24 1.04
#